data_AF-A0A2M8HNZ8-F1
#
_entry.id   AF-A0A2M8HNZ8-F1
#
_cell.length_a   1.000
_cell.length_b   1.000
_cell.length_c   1.000
_cell.angle_alpha   90.00
_cell.angle_beta   90.00
_cell.angle_gamma   90.00
#
_symmetry.space_group_name_H-M   'P 1'
#
loop_
_entity.id
_entity.type
_entity.pdbx_description
1 polymer ?
#
loop_
_entity_poly.entity_id
_entity_poly.type
_entity_poly.pdbx_seq_one_letter_code
_entity_poly.pdbx_strand_id
1 'polypeptide(L)'
;MKIKTTIATYFKKTKRILTNLVLLFILTFGAAACQSNQTSQLEINQLNALNGTYIDPIPYEYGQGVYGKREFTFKNGSWTLDFVLALDPKLNTKVFRFRTLGSYEILRPSANLPQAYEANFKEDKKFVTLLTQDKGLAQAFGLMSCSLAIGIEKDISKEGCSLWKSVKDCPIDHDLVKLDKDGKLYFGVRPKDNNMCKEEFRPTSLTPPTIRM
;
A
#
# COMPACT_ATOMS: atom_id res chain seq x y z
N MET A 1 2.74 9.44 92.04
CA MET A 1 3.74 8.44 91.62
C MET A 1 4.84 9.17 90.87
N LYS A 2 6.09 9.09 91.37
CA LYS A 2 7.22 9.96 90.99
C LYS A 2 7.88 9.51 89.69
N ILE A 3 8.25 10.52 88.89
CA ILE A 3 9.16 10.48 87.73
C ILE A 3 10.62 10.49 88.24
N LYS A 4 11.50 9.75 87.55
CA LYS A 4 13.00 9.79 87.45
C LYS A 4 13.46 8.36 87.14
N THR A 5 14.39 8.00 86.25
CA THR A 5 15.59 8.60 85.64
C THR A 5 15.87 7.72 84.39
N THR A 6 16.51 8.15 83.30
CA THR A 6 17.98 8.07 83.11
C THR A 6 18.33 8.66 81.74
N ILE A 7 19.28 9.59 81.76
CA ILE A 7 20.01 10.11 80.60
C ILE A 7 21.20 9.18 80.35
N ALA A 8 21.42 8.77 79.10
CA ALA A 8 22.74 8.34 78.63
C ALA A 8 22.91 8.69 77.15
N THR A 9 23.64 9.78 76.94
CA THR A 9 24.57 10.09 75.84
C THR A 9 24.85 8.98 74.82
N TYR A 10 24.62 9.28 73.53
CA TYR A 10 25.58 8.90 72.50
C TYR A 10 25.71 9.99 71.43
N PHE A 11 26.89 10.59 71.42
CA PHE A 11 27.32 11.62 70.48
C PHE A 11 28.00 10.95 69.28
N LYS A 12 27.83 11.56 68.10
CA LYS A 12 28.72 11.55 66.92
C LYS A 12 28.73 10.33 65.98
N LYS A 13 28.91 10.69 64.70
CA LYS A 13 29.07 9.89 63.46
C LYS A 13 27.76 9.30 62.94
N THR A 14 27.12 9.89 61.94
CA THR A 14 27.64 9.80 60.55
C THR A 14 26.92 10.83 59.67
N LYS A 15 27.52 12.01 59.54
CA LYS A 15 27.13 13.05 58.58
C LYS A 15 27.97 12.85 57.32
N ARG A 16 27.70 11.83 56.49
CA ARG A 16 28.36 11.63 55.17
C ARG A 16 27.82 10.47 54.31
N ILE A 17 26.51 10.29 54.18
CA ILE A 17 25.97 9.44 53.09
C ILE A 17 24.68 10.07 52.55
N LEU A 18 24.76 11.27 51.98
CA LEU A 18 23.62 11.84 51.26
C LEU A 18 24.11 12.82 50.19
N THR A 19 25.00 12.36 49.31
CA THR A 19 25.50 13.19 48.20
C THR A 19 26.07 12.35 47.05
N ASN A 20 25.44 11.22 46.69
CA ASN A 20 25.82 10.42 45.52
C ASN A 20 24.67 9.51 45.05
N LEU A 21 23.47 10.07 44.83
CA LEU A 21 22.35 9.30 44.28
C LEU A 21 21.43 10.16 43.40
N VAL A 22 22.02 11.02 42.56
CA VAL A 22 21.29 11.86 41.58
C VAL A 22 21.97 11.86 40.20
N LEU A 23 22.70 10.80 39.84
CA LEU A 23 23.45 10.77 38.58
C LEU A 23 23.42 9.38 37.93
N LEU A 24 22.22 8.83 37.70
CA LEU A 24 22.09 7.61 36.88
C LEU A 24 20.67 7.47 36.27
N PHE A 25 20.15 8.51 35.61
CA PHE A 25 18.85 8.41 34.92
C PHE A 25 18.74 9.30 33.67
N ILE A 26 19.83 9.50 32.92
CA ILE A 26 19.80 10.22 31.64
C ILE A 26 20.72 9.51 30.65
N LEU A 27 20.33 8.34 30.12
CA LEU A 27 21.05 7.74 28.96
C LEU A 27 20.27 6.64 28.21
N THR A 28 18.95 6.49 28.39
CA THR A 28 18.18 5.41 27.75
C THR A 28 17.17 5.85 26.69
N PHE A 29 17.00 7.14 26.40
CA PHE A 29 16.01 7.62 25.43
C PHE A 29 16.53 7.78 23.98
N GLY A 30 17.82 7.52 23.72
CA GLY A 30 18.42 7.74 22.39
C GLY A 30 18.36 6.55 21.41
N ALA A 31 18.09 5.33 21.87
CA ALA A 31 18.22 4.13 21.03
C ALA A 31 17.00 3.86 20.13
N ALA A 32 15.80 4.26 20.54
CA ALA A 32 14.56 3.90 19.84
C ALA A 32 14.41 4.62 18.48
N ALA A 33 14.86 5.87 18.36
CA ALA A 33 14.71 6.67 17.14
C ALA A 33 15.66 6.24 16.01
N CYS A 34 16.84 5.70 16.34
CA CYS A 34 17.76 5.18 15.32
C CYS A 34 17.26 3.87 14.70
N GLN A 35 16.54 3.05 15.47
CA GLN A 35 16.12 1.73 15.00
C GLN A 35 14.90 1.80 14.06
N SER A 36 14.01 2.78 14.23
CA SER A 36 12.90 2.99 13.29
C SER A 36 13.39 3.44 11.90
N ASN A 37 14.36 4.35 11.85
CA ASN A 37 14.88 4.88 10.59
C ASN A 37 15.60 3.81 9.74
N GLN A 38 16.35 2.91 10.37
CA GLN A 38 17.03 1.82 9.66
C GLN A 38 16.05 0.81 9.05
N THR A 39 15.02 0.42 9.82
CA THR A 39 13.99 -0.50 9.33
C THR A 39 13.23 0.09 8.15
N SER A 40 12.81 1.36 8.23
CA SER A 40 12.11 2.01 7.13
C SER A 40 12.95 2.12 5.86
N GLN A 41 14.26 2.41 5.99
CA GLN A 41 15.13 2.47 4.82
C GLN A 41 15.33 1.10 4.16
N LEU A 42 15.43 0.03 4.96
CA LEU A 42 15.53 -1.34 4.44
C LEU A 42 14.27 -1.73 3.66
N GLU A 43 13.09 -1.43 4.21
CA GLU A 43 11.80 -1.71 3.56
C GLU A 43 11.63 -0.93 2.25
N ILE A 44 11.98 0.37 2.23
CA ILE A 44 11.99 1.18 1.00
C ILE A 44 12.94 0.58 -0.04
N ASN A 45 14.14 0.15 0.37
CA ASN A 45 15.10 -0.47 -0.56
C ASN A 45 14.56 -1.78 -1.14
N GLN A 46 13.88 -2.60 -0.34
CA GLN A 46 13.24 -3.82 -0.81
C GLN A 46 12.10 -3.52 -1.80
N LEU A 47 11.26 -2.53 -1.50
CA LEU A 47 10.16 -2.13 -2.37
C LEU A 47 10.66 -1.51 -3.68
N ASN A 48 11.73 -0.71 -3.67
CA ASN A 48 12.36 -0.18 -4.89
C ASN A 48 13.07 -1.26 -5.72
N ALA A 49 13.42 -2.39 -5.09
CA ALA A 49 14.06 -3.53 -5.74
C ALA A 49 13.06 -4.65 -6.07
N LEU A 50 11.74 -4.38 -6.09
CA LEU A 50 10.74 -5.38 -6.47
C LEU A 50 11.06 -5.93 -7.86
N ASN A 51 11.01 -7.26 -7.96
CA ASN A 51 11.25 -7.99 -9.19
C ASN A 51 10.46 -9.30 -9.22
N GLY A 52 9.88 -9.62 -10.38
CA GLY A 52 9.05 -10.80 -10.59
C GLY A 52 7.57 -10.47 -10.63
N THR A 53 6.74 -11.51 -10.59
CA THR A 53 5.29 -11.41 -10.80
C THR A 53 4.54 -11.72 -9.51
N TYR A 54 3.58 -10.88 -9.17
CA TYR A 54 2.74 -10.95 -7.98
C TYR A 54 1.29 -11.06 -8.40
N ILE A 55 0.62 -12.15 -8.03
CA ILE A 55 -0.73 -12.48 -8.52
C ILE A 55 -1.69 -12.64 -7.35
N ASP A 56 -2.92 -12.19 -7.53
CA ASP A 56 -4.01 -12.57 -6.62
C ASP A 56 -4.16 -14.10 -6.63
N PRO A 57 -4.02 -14.79 -5.47
CA PRO A 57 -4.10 -16.26 -5.41
C PRO A 57 -5.49 -16.76 -5.82
N ILE A 58 -6.53 -15.97 -5.53
CA ILE A 58 -7.91 -16.15 -5.95
C ILE A 58 -8.47 -14.79 -6.37
N PRO A 59 -9.42 -14.73 -7.32
CA PRO A 59 -10.18 -13.50 -7.56
C PRO A 59 -10.86 -13.05 -6.27
N TYR A 60 -10.86 -11.74 -6.02
CA TYR A 60 -11.55 -11.17 -4.85
C TYR A 60 -12.69 -10.24 -5.28
N GLU A 61 -13.67 -10.08 -4.40
CA GLU A 61 -14.88 -9.32 -4.69
C GLU A 61 -14.64 -7.81 -4.57
N TYR A 62 -15.06 -7.06 -5.59
CA TYR A 62 -15.03 -5.59 -5.63
C TYR A 62 -16.41 -4.97 -5.26
N GLY A 63 -17.33 -5.81 -4.80
CA GLY A 63 -18.71 -5.49 -4.42
C GLY A 63 -19.73 -5.84 -5.51
N GLN A 64 -21.01 -5.92 -5.14
CA GLN A 64 -22.11 -6.15 -6.07
C GLN A 64 -21.95 -7.43 -6.93
N GLY A 65 -21.26 -8.45 -6.41
CA GLY A 65 -21.01 -9.70 -7.14
C GLY A 65 -20.03 -9.58 -8.30
N VAL A 66 -19.23 -8.50 -8.37
CA VAL A 66 -18.12 -8.40 -9.32
C VAL A 66 -16.82 -8.87 -8.69
N TYR A 67 -16.06 -9.68 -9.42
CA TYR A 67 -14.81 -10.28 -8.98
C TYR A 67 -13.67 -9.84 -9.88
N GLY A 68 -12.52 -9.56 -9.28
CA GLY A 68 -11.34 -9.13 -10.01
C GLY A 68 -10.13 -9.96 -9.65
N LYS A 69 -9.23 -10.17 -10.62
CA LYS A 69 -7.93 -10.80 -10.41
C LYS A 69 -6.84 -9.90 -10.99
N ARG A 70 -5.85 -9.58 -10.16
CA ARG A 70 -4.71 -8.75 -10.51
C ARG A 70 -3.45 -9.60 -10.68
N GLU A 71 -2.63 -9.19 -11.62
CA GLU A 71 -1.28 -9.66 -11.83
C GLU A 71 -0.38 -8.44 -12.01
N PHE A 72 0.56 -8.27 -11.10
CA PHE A 72 1.56 -7.21 -11.17
C PHE A 72 2.90 -7.82 -11.55
N THR A 73 3.61 -7.21 -12.51
CA THR A 73 4.99 -7.61 -12.83
C THR A 73 5.91 -6.43 -12.61
N PHE A 74 6.97 -6.64 -11.83
CA PHE A 74 8.01 -5.66 -11.55
C PHE A 74 9.33 -6.08 -12.16
N LYS A 75 10.03 -5.14 -12.81
CA LYS A 75 11.36 -5.38 -13.38
C LYS A 75 12.08 -4.05 -13.59
N ASN A 76 13.28 -3.91 -13.02
CA ASN A 76 14.16 -2.75 -13.24
C ASN A 76 13.46 -1.39 -13.05
N GLY A 77 12.70 -1.21 -11.95
CA GLY A 77 11.95 0.03 -11.69
C GLY A 77 10.70 0.24 -12.57
N SER A 78 10.40 -0.70 -13.48
CA SER A 78 9.16 -0.74 -14.25
C SER A 78 8.13 -1.64 -13.57
N TRP A 79 6.86 -1.34 -13.80
CA TRP A 79 5.73 -2.14 -13.37
C TRP A 79 4.74 -2.36 -14.52
N THR A 80 3.92 -3.38 -14.38
CA THR A 80 2.73 -3.63 -15.21
C THR A 80 1.65 -4.17 -14.31
N LEU A 81 0.41 -3.73 -14.50
CA LEU A 81 -0.78 -4.39 -13.97
C LEU A 81 -1.55 -5.00 -15.13
N ASP A 82 -1.92 -6.26 -14.98
CA ASP A 82 -2.92 -6.95 -15.76
C ASP A 82 -4.09 -7.33 -14.85
N PHE A 83 -5.26 -6.78 -15.14
CA PHE A 83 -6.46 -6.92 -14.33
C PHE A 83 -7.60 -7.49 -15.18
N VAL A 84 -8.22 -8.57 -14.70
CA VAL A 84 -9.43 -9.14 -15.29
C VAL A 84 -10.59 -8.98 -14.32
N LEU A 85 -11.72 -8.45 -14.82
CA LEU A 85 -12.98 -8.37 -14.09
C LEU A 85 -14.00 -9.36 -14.64
N ALA A 86 -14.75 -10.02 -13.76
CA ALA A 86 -15.81 -10.97 -14.07
C ALA A 86 -17.00 -10.84 -13.10
N LEU A 87 -18.10 -11.52 -13.41
CA LEU A 87 -19.32 -11.57 -12.59
C LEU A 87 -19.41 -12.83 -11.71
N ASP A 88 -18.34 -13.61 -11.61
CA ASP A 88 -18.29 -14.81 -10.79
C ASP A 88 -16.87 -15.06 -10.26
N PRO A 89 -16.72 -15.72 -9.09
CA PRO A 89 -15.42 -15.92 -8.44
C PRO A 89 -14.48 -16.88 -9.20
N LYS A 90 -14.96 -17.59 -10.23
CA LYS A 90 -14.14 -18.47 -11.07
C LYS A 90 -13.68 -17.79 -12.37
N LEU A 91 -14.07 -16.53 -12.60
CA LEU A 91 -13.80 -15.76 -13.83
C LEU A 91 -14.32 -16.44 -15.11
N ASN A 92 -15.48 -17.09 -15.06
CA ASN A 92 -16.12 -17.67 -16.24
C ASN A 92 -16.82 -16.58 -17.08
N THR A 93 -17.51 -15.66 -16.42
CA THR A 93 -18.28 -14.56 -17.00
C THR A 93 -17.43 -13.28 -16.98
N LYS A 94 -16.37 -13.26 -17.80
CA LYS A 94 -15.45 -12.11 -17.89
C LYS A 94 -16.13 -10.92 -18.58
N VAL A 95 -15.85 -9.72 -18.10
CA VAL A 95 -16.40 -8.47 -18.66
C VAL A 95 -15.36 -7.75 -19.48
N PHE A 96 -14.20 -7.46 -18.87
CA PHE A 96 -13.08 -6.79 -19.53
C PHE A 96 -11.75 -7.21 -18.89
N ARG A 97 -10.67 -6.92 -19.62
CA ARG A 97 -9.30 -6.90 -19.11
C ARG A 97 -8.77 -5.49 -19.25
N PHE A 98 -8.14 -4.99 -18.20
CA PHE A 98 -7.39 -3.72 -18.20
C PHE A 98 -5.92 -4.04 -17.99
N ARG A 99 -5.05 -3.43 -18.81
CA ARG A 99 -3.61 -3.57 -18.67
C ARG A 99 -2.95 -2.20 -18.71
N THR A 100 -2.06 -1.93 -17.77
CA THR A 100 -1.31 -0.67 -17.71
C THR A 100 0.15 -0.95 -17.37
N LEU A 101 1.06 -0.08 -17.82
CA LEU A 101 2.49 -0.23 -17.59
C LEU A 101 3.18 1.13 -17.53
N GLY A 102 4.31 1.17 -16.81
CA GLY A 102 5.20 2.31 -16.77
C GLY A 102 6.26 2.15 -15.67
N SER A 103 6.72 3.25 -15.10
CA SER A 103 7.66 3.26 -13.96
C SER A 103 6.94 3.40 -12.62
N TYR A 104 7.55 2.94 -11.54
CA TYR A 104 7.04 3.17 -10.19
C TYR A 104 8.11 3.77 -9.29
N GLU A 105 7.67 4.47 -8.25
CA GLU A 105 8.52 5.08 -7.23
C GLU A 105 7.90 4.85 -5.86
N ILE A 106 8.71 4.38 -4.91
CA ILE A 106 8.33 4.27 -3.50
C ILE A 106 8.77 5.53 -2.79
N LEU A 107 7.83 6.18 -2.11
CA LEU A 107 8.02 7.46 -1.44
C LEU A 107 8.23 7.24 0.06
N ARG A 108 7.56 8.07 0.87
CA ARG A 108 7.59 8.04 2.33
C ARG A 108 6.66 6.95 2.91
N PRO A 109 6.87 6.56 4.17
CA PRO A 109 5.86 5.82 4.92
C PRO A 109 4.51 6.54 4.90
N SER A 110 3.42 5.78 4.81
CA SER A 110 2.07 6.31 4.86
C SER A 110 1.79 6.90 6.23
N ALA A 111 1.31 8.15 6.25
CA ALA A 111 0.87 8.81 7.47
C ALA A 111 -0.38 8.14 8.09
N ASN A 112 -1.17 7.44 7.26
CA ASN A 112 -2.49 6.93 7.64
C ASN A 112 -2.54 5.41 7.83
N LEU A 113 -1.59 4.66 7.26
CA LEU A 113 -1.56 3.20 7.33
C LEU A 113 -0.17 2.70 7.78
N PRO A 114 -0.06 2.18 9.01
CA PRO A 114 1.19 1.63 9.51
C PRO A 114 1.77 0.55 8.59
N GLN A 115 3.09 0.60 8.37
CA GLN A 115 3.84 -0.34 7.52
C GLN A 115 3.46 -0.33 6.03
N ALA A 116 2.63 0.63 5.60
CA ALA A 116 2.44 0.93 4.19
C ALA A 116 3.30 2.13 3.80
N TYR A 117 3.65 2.18 2.52
CA TYR A 117 4.39 3.26 1.90
C TYR A 117 3.51 3.92 0.84
N GLU A 118 3.65 5.24 0.72
CA GLU A 118 3.14 5.96 -0.43
C GLU A 118 3.94 5.55 -1.66
N ALA A 119 3.26 5.29 -2.79
CA ALA A 119 3.89 4.99 -4.06
C ALA A 119 3.28 5.81 -5.18
N ASN A 120 4.08 6.12 -6.19
CA ASN A 120 3.62 6.69 -7.45
C ASN A 120 3.80 5.64 -8.53
N PHE A 121 2.69 5.27 -9.18
CA PHE A 121 2.67 4.37 -10.31
C PHE A 121 2.43 5.20 -11.57
N LYS A 122 3.52 5.57 -12.26
CA LYS A 122 3.43 6.29 -13.52
C LYS A 122 2.90 5.34 -14.59
N GLU A 123 1.90 5.79 -15.32
CA GLU A 123 1.27 5.06 -16.40
C GLU A 123 1.75 5.63 -17.74
N ASP A 124 2.57 4.88 -18.47
CA ASP A 124 3.03 5.25 -19.80
C ASP A 124 2.07 4.75 -20.89
N LYS A 125 1.43 3.59 -20.66
CA LYS A 125 0.40 3.04 -21.55
C LYS A 125 -0.73 2.38 -20.79
N LYS A 126 -1.94 2.47 -21.35
CA LYS A 126 -3.17 1.85 -20.86
C LYS A 126 -3.88 1.12 -21.98
N PHE A 127 -4.38 -0.07 -21.70
CA PHE A 127 -5.06 -0.93 -22.65
C PHE A 127 -6.33 -1.50 -22.04
N VAL A 128 -7.36 -1.66 -22.87
CA VAL A 128 -8.60 -2.35 -22.50
C VAL A 128 -8.96 -3.38 -23.56
N THR A 129 -9.37 -4.56 -23.12
CA THR A 129 -9.99 -5.59 -23.95
C THR A 129 -11.41 -5.84 -23.45
N LEU A 130 -12.40 -5.74 -24.33
CA LEU A 130 -13.77 -6.16 -24.02
C LEU A 130 -13.85 -7.69 -24.12
N LEU A 131 -14.35 -8.36 -23.08
CA LEU A 131 -14.41 -9.83 -22.99
C LEU A 131 -15.83 -10.39 -22.97
N THR A 132 -16.85 -9.52 -22.92
CA THR A 132 -18.26 -9.92 -22.97
C THR A 132 -18.91 -9.60 -24.32
N GLN A 133 -19.84 -10.45 -24.75
CA GLN A 133 -20.75 -10.19 -25.88
C GLN A 133 -22.03 -9.46 -25.45
N ASP A 134 -22.30 -9.38 -24.14
CA ASP A 134 -23.46 -8.70 -23.60
C ASP A 134 -23.25 -7.17 -23.66
N LYS A 135 -23.99 -6.53 -24.56
CA LYS A 135 -23.95 -5.07 -24.77
C LYS A 135 -24.50 -4.29 -23.58
N GLY A 136 -25.50 -4.83 -22.87
CA GLY A 136 -26.05 -4.21 -21.67
C GLY A 136 -25.02 -4.18 -20.55
N LEU A 137 -24.29 -5.28 -20.39
CA LEU A 137 -23.16 -5.34 -19.45
C LEU A 137 -22.03 -4.39 -19.85
N ALA A 138 -21.62 -4.40 -21.11
CA ALA A 138 -20.61 -3.45 -21.60
C ALA A 138 -21.02 -1.99 -21.37
N GLN A 139 -22.31 -1.66 -21.57
CA GLN A 139 -22.87 -0.34 -21.31
C GLN A 139 -22.86 0.00 -19.81
N ALA A 140 -23.21 -0.94 -18.93
CA ALA A 140 -23.22 -0.75 -17.48
C ALA A 140 -21.81 -0.43 -16.93
N PHE A 141 -20.77 -0.98 -17.55
CA PHE A 141 -19.38 -0.65 -17.26
C PHE A 141 -18.83 0.54 -18.07
N GLY A 142 -19.66 1.26 -18.82
CA GLY A 142 -19.26 2.44 -19.59
C GLY A 142 -18.32 2.15 -20.77
N LEU A 143 -18.22 0.90 -21.22
CA LEU A 143 -17.27 0.46 -22.25
C LEU A 143 -17.77 0.70 -23.69
N MET A 144 -19.07 0.95 -23.88
CA MET A 144 -19.66 1.14 -25.21
C MET A 144 -19.18 2.41 -25.92
N SER A 145 -18.85 3.47 -25.17
CA SER A 145 -18.29 4.70 -25.74
C SER A 145 -16.85 4.54 -26.24
N CYS A 146 -16.18 3.44 -25.86
CA CYS A 146 -14.77 3.23 -26.15
C CYS A 146 -14.50 2.59 -27.52
N SER A 147 -15.55 2.24 -28.30
CA SER A 147 -15.40 1.58 -29.61
C SER A 147 -14.45 0.38 -29.56
N LEU A 148 -14.70 -0.54 -28.62
CA LEU A 148 -13.92 -1.76 -28.41
C LEU A 148 -14.46 -2.89 -29.27
N ALA A 149 -13.56 -3.67 -29.88
CA ALA A 149 -13.89 -4.95 -30.48
C ALA A 149 -13.70 -6.08 -29.44
N ILE A 150 -14.61 -7.05 -29.44
CA ILE A 150 -14.56 -8.17 -28.48
C ILE A 150 -13.29 -8.99 -28.70
N GLY A 151 -12.57 -9.24 -27.61
CA GLY A 151 -11.32 -10.02 -27.61
C GLY A 151 -10.11 -9.27 -28.17
N ILE A 152 -10.27 -8.04 -28.66
CA ILE A 152 -9.18 -7.24 -29.22
C ILE A 152 -8.75 -6.19 -28.19
N GLU A 153 -7.47 -6.22 -27.84
CA GLU A 153 -6.89 -5.20 -26.97
C GLU A 153 -6.78 -3.86 -27.73
N LYS A 154 -7.25 -2.79 -27.08
CA LYS A 154 -7.18 -1.43 -27.60
C LYS A 154 -6.34 -0.57 -26.68
N ASP A 155 -5.39 0.17 -27.27
CA ASP A 155 -4.67 1.24 -26.59
C ASP A 155 -5.63 2.42 -26.33
N ILE A 156 -5.76 2.80 -25.06
CA ILE A 156 -6.60 3.92 -24.60
C ILE A 156 -5.74 5.03 -23.97
N SER A 157 -4.43 5.02 -24.18
CA SER A 157 -3.49 5.92 -23.49
C SER A 157 -3.75 7.39 -23.82
N LYS A 158 -4.19 7.69 -25.05
CA LYS A 158 -4.39 9.05 -25.52
C LYS A 158 -5.80 9.58 -25.23
N GLU A 159 -6.83 8.76 -25.43
CA GLU A 159 -8.23 9.20 -25.32
C GLU A 159 -8.91 8.77 -24.00
N GLY A 160 -8.35 7.80 -23.26
CA GLY A 160 -9.02 7.15 -22.15
C GLY A 160 -10.19 6.25 -22.59
N CYS A 161 -10.86 5.65 -21.61
CA CYS A 161 -12.06 4.83 -21.80
C CYS A 161 -12.76 4.60 -20.45
N SER A 162 -14.09 4.73 -20.40
CA SER A 162 -14.88 4.50 -19.17
C SER A 162 -14.30 5.26 -17.96
N LEU A 163 -13.99 4.55 -16.87
CA LEU A 163 -13.40 5.09 -15.65
C LEU A 163 -11.89 5.37 -15.75
N TRP A 164 -11.24 5.01 -16.86
CA TRP A 164 -9.82 5.26 -17.08
C TRP A 164 -9.62 6.52 -17.91
N LYS A 165 -9.11 7.56 -17.25
CA LYS A 165 -8.64 8.78 -17.90
C LYS A 165 -7.41 8.48 -18.79
N SER A 166 -7.20 9.33 -19.79
CA SER A 166 -5.98 9.30 -20.61
C SER A 166 -4.71 9.43 -19.75
N VAL A 167 -3.56 9.00 -20.27
CA VAL A 167 -2.25 9.21 -19.64
C VAL A 167 -1.98 10.71 -19.46
N LYS A 168 -2.43 11.56 -20.38
CA LYS A 168 -2.26 13.01 -20.26
C LYS A 168 -3.03 13.58 -19.06
N ASP A 169 -4.25 13.11 -18.83
CA ASP A 169 -5.13 13.63 -17.77
C ASP A 169 -4.92 12.95 -16.41
N CYS A 170 -4.33 11.75 -16.41
CA CYS A 170 -3.99 10.97 -15.22
C CYS A 170 -2.71 10.15 -15.51
N PRO A 171 -1.53 10.79 -15.39
CA PRO A 171 -0.25 10.14 -15.71
C PRO A 171 0.29 9.28 -14.58
N ILE A 172 -0.22 9.45 -13.36
CA ILE A 172 0.27 8.80 -12.15
C ILE A 172 -0.93 8.36 -11.33
N ASP A 173 -0.93 7.09 -10.95
CA ASP A 173 -1.76 6.59 -9.85
C ASP A 173 -0.98 6.77 -8.53
N HIS A 174 -1.50 7.62 -7.64
CA HIS A 174 -0.99 7.79 -6.29
C HIS A 174 -1.59 6.71 -5.38
N ASP A 175 -0.81 5.67 -5.08
CA ASP A 175 -1.29 4.46 -4.40
C ASP A 175 -0.55 4.19 -3.07
N LEU A 176 -0.91 3.11 -2.39
CA LEU A 176 -0.19 2.56 -1.27
C LEU A 176 0.41 1.21 -1.64
N VAL A 177 1.58 0.92 -1.08
CA VAL A 177 2.22 -0.39 -1.19
C VAL A 177 2.65 -0.86 0.18
N LYS A 178 2.43 -2.14 0.48
CA LYS A 178 3.00 -2.81 1.66
C LYS A 178 3.56 -4.16 1.24
N LEU A 179 4.78 -4.46 1.67
CA LEU A 179 5.40 -5.78 1.57
C LEU A 179 5.46 -6.37 2.98
N ASP A 180 4.86 -7.54 3.18
CA ASP A 180 4.94 -8.21 4.48
C ASP A 180 6.20 -9.10 4.60
N LYS A 181 6.41 -9.62 5.81
CA LYS A 181 7.54 -10.51 6.13
C LYS A 181 7.53 -11.84 5.35
N ASP A 182 6.39 -12.25 4.79
CA ASP A 182 6.24 -13.47 4.00
C ASP A 182 6.40 -13.18 2.50
N GLY A 183 6.72 -11.93 2.12
CA GLY A 183 6.92 -11.51 0.75
C GLY A 183 5.62 -11.24 -0.02
N LYS A 184 4.48 -11.09 0.67
CA LYS A 184 3.20 -10.76 0.04
C LYS A 184 3.09 -9.26 -0.18
N LEU A 185 2.55 -8.89 -1.34
CA LEU A 185 2.46 -7.50 -1.76
C LEU A 185 1.01 -7.03 -1.74
N TYR A 186 0.78 -5.94 -1.02
CA TYR A 186 -0.51 -5.30 -0.81
C TYR A 186 -0.53 -3.94 -1.52
N PHE A 187 -1.67 -3.58 -2.09
CA PHE A 187 -1.91 -2.30 -2.76
C PHE A 187 -3.06 -1.54 -2.10
N GLY A 188 -3.25 -0.27 -2.42
CA GLY A 188 -4.39 0.49 -1.94
C GLY A 188 -5.72 0.08 -2.58
N VAL A 189 -6.81 0.19 -1.82
CA VAL A 189 -8.16 0.04 -2.37
C VAL A 189 -8.51 1.27 -3.19
N ARG A 190 -8.72 1.09 -4.51
CA ARG A 190 -9.07 2.20 -5.39
C ARG A 190 -10.36 2.91 -4.94
N PRO A 191 -10.43 4.25 -5.00
CA PRO A 191 -11.67 5.00 -4.80
C PRO A 191 -12.78 4.55 -5.77
N LYS A 192 -14.03 4.77 -5.39
CA LYS A 192 -15.21 4.34 -6.17
C LYS A 192 -15.26 4.95 -7.58
N ASP A 193 -14.79 6.18 -7.74
CA ASP A 193 -14.71 6.89 -9.01
C ASP A 193 -13.42 6.59 -9.80
N ASN A 194 -12.62 5.63 -9.33
CA ASN A 194 -11.36 5.19 -9.92
C ASN A 194 -10.26 6.28 -9.95
N ASN A 195 -10.48 7.41 -9.30
CA ASN A 195 -9.62 8.59 -9.43
C ASN A 195 -8.49 8.55 -8.38
N MET A 196 -7.29 8.18 -8.81
CA MET A 196 -6.07 8.24 -7.99
C MET A 196 -5.05 9.21 -8.58
N CYS A 197 -5.51 10.14 -9.43
CA CYS A 197 -4.66 11.00 -10.25
C CYS A 197 -3.99 12.15 -9.49
N LYS A 198 -4.25 12.27 -8.19
CA LYS A 198 -3.66 13.26 -7.31
C LYS A 198 -3.41 12.68 -5.93
N GLU A 199 -2.43 13.22 -5.22
CA GLU A 199 -2.05 12.76 -3.88
C GLU A 199 -3.21 12.77 -2.88
N GLU A 200 -4.12 13.75 -2.95
CA GLU A 200 -5.27 13.82 -2.05
C GLU A 200 -6.28 12.68 -2.22
N PHE A 201 -6.21 11.93 -3.33
CA PHE A 201 -7.07 10.77 -3.60
C PHE A 201 -6.37 9.43 -3.35
N ARG A 202 -5.20 9.45 -2.70
CA ARG A 202 -4.49 8.22 -2.32
C ARG A 202 -5.40 7.33 -1.46
N PRO A 203 -5.44 6.01 -1.70
CA PRO A 203 -6.21 5.07 -0.89
C PRO A 203 -5.93 5.17 0.61
N THR A 204 -6.93 4.83 1.42
CA THR A 204 -6.84 4.83 2.90
C THR A 204 -6.95 3.44 3.50
N SER A 205 -7.00 2.40 2.67
CA SER A 205 -7.03 0.99 3.08
C SER A 205 -6.29 0.13 2.06
N LEU A 206 -5.94 -1.09 2.45
CA LEU A 206 -5.22 -2.05 1.60
C LEU A 206 -6.15 -3.14 1.06
N THR A 207 -5.90 -3.58 -0.17
CA THR A 207 -6.51 -4.78 -0.76
C THR A 207 -6.00 -6.05 -0.08
N PRO A 208 -6.62 -7.22 -0.32
CA PRO A 208 -5.98 -8.51 -0.08
C PRO A 208 -4.58 -8.60 -0.75
N PRO A 209 -3.69 -9.45 -0.23
CA PRO A 209 -2.35 -9.59 -0.79
C PRO A 209 -2.34 -10.32 -2.12
N THR A 210 -1.41 -9.90 -2.97
CA THR A 210 -0.89 -10.71 -4.07
C THR A 210 0.31 -11.53 -3.58
N ILE A 211 0.51 -12.70 -4.19
CA ILE A 211 1.62 -13.61 -3.89
C ILE A 211 2.62 -13.66 -5.04
N ARG A 212 3.90 -13.74 -4.71
CA ARG A 212 4.95 -13.91 -5.71
C ARG A 212 4.88 -15.31 -6.32
N MET A 213 4.91 -15.40 -7.65
CA MET A 213 4.93 -16.65 -8.42
C MET A 213 6.35 -17.01 -8.88
#